data_AF-A0A0G4GTK4-F1
#
_entry.id   AF-A0A0G4GTK4-F1
#
_cell.length_a   1.000
_cell.length_b   1.000
_cell.length_c   1.000
_cell.angle_alpha   90.00
_cell.angle_beta   90.00
_cell.angle_gamma   90.00
#
_symmetry.space_group_name_H-M   'P 1'
#
loop_
_entity.id
_entity.type
_entity.pdbx_description
1 polymer ?
#
loop_
_entity_poly.entity_id
_entity_poly.type
_entity_poly.pdbx_seq_one_letter_code
_entity_poly.pdbx_strand_id
1 'polypeptide(L)'
;MAIRAVVYLLILSVAWTSAEAQQSDLPNGTSLSASEYDALLGLLVNDTTELISLYRTSVHGTEYGNLLDRVGNALPLVLVIKKDEYVFGYYIGGGLLQPDDHTRKFTDVNKTGTLNYMCDVWRFSLAGHFPTPTKMDLDSNETFVTVAVRGADVCCENVNIGAALHLGWGGSGGSHQPAADIRSCYHEAIVSDDLPEGYIGERDEDGDALFGGSLEFMGDEIEVLRASASRTQIAIAVLVGLTAVVFAAF
;
A
#
# COMPACT_ATOMS: atom_id res chain seq x y z
N MET A 1 -40.64 23.52 20.70
CA MET A 1 -40.68 23.51 19.21
C MET A 1 -39.42 24.05 18.56
N ALA A 2 -38.86 25.18 19.01
CA ALA A 2 -37.69 25.81 18.38
C ALA A 2 -36.43 24.91 18.29
N ILE A 3 -36.14 24.09 19.30
CA ILE A 3 -34.96 23.21 19.33
C ILE A 3 -35.00 22.15 18.22
N ARG A 4 -36.19 21.60 17.91
CA ARG A 4 -36.34 20.60 16.85
C ARG A 4 -36.04 21.19 15.47
N ALA A 5 -36.47 22.41 15.19
CA ALA A 5 -36.26 23.06 13.90
C ALA A 5 -34.77 23.37 13.64
N VAL A 6 -34.02 23.80 14.67
CA VAL A 6 -32.58 24.10 14.55
C VAL A 6 -31.78 22.81 14.31
N VAL A 7 -32.14 21.71 14.95
CA VAL A 7 -31.48 20.41 14.76
C VAL A 7 -31.73 19.86 13.35
N TYR A 8 -32.95 19.94 12.84
CA TYR A 8 -33.24 19.55 11.44
C TYR A 8 -32.46 20.41 10.44
N LEU A 9 -32.32 21.72 10.68
CA LEU A 9 -31.54 22.59 9.80
C LEU A 9 -30.04 22.26 9.84
N LEU A 10 -29.50 21.91 11.01
CA LEU A 10 -28.10 21.47 11.14
C LEU A 10 -27.87 20.13 10.43
N ILE A 11 -28.76 19.14 10.63
CA ILE A 11 -28.68 17.84 9.94
C ILE A 11 -28.78 18.01 8.42
N LEU A 12 -29.71 18.84 7.94
CA LEU A 12 -29.86 19.14 6.50
C LEU A 12 -28.66 19.92 5.95
N SER A 13 -28.07 20.85 6.70
CA SER A 13 -26.88 21.57 6.27
C SER A 13 -25.66 20.66 6.13
N VAL A 14 -25.49 19.72 7.07
CA VAL A 14 -24.41 18.73 7.04
C VAL A 14 -24.62 17.74 5.90
N ALA A 15 -25.86 17.28 5.69
CA ALA A 15 -26.23 16.38 4.59
C ALA A 15 -26.05 17.04 3.21
N TRP A 16 -26.29 18.35 3.10
CA TRP A 16 -26.09 19.11 1.87
C TRP A 16 -24.59 19.31 1.56
N THR A 17 -23.75 19.56 2.57
CA THR A 17 -22.28 19.59 2.38
C THR A 17 -21.67 18.24 2.01
N SER A 18 -22.31 17.11 2.34
CA SER A 18 -21.85 15.77 1.94
C SER A 18 -22.30 15.33 0.54
N ALA A 19 -23.21 16.07 -0.10
CA ALA A 19 -23.73 15.73 -1.43
C ALA A 19 -22.98 16.43 -2.58
N GLU A 20 -22.16 17.43 -2.29
CA GLU A 20 -21.13 17.84 -3.22
C GLU A 20 -20.07 16.74 -3.24
N ALA A 21 -19.97 16.03 -4.36
CA ALA A 21 -18.96 15.03 -4.61
C ALA A 21 -17.61 15.57 -4.11
N GLN A 22 -17.10 14.97 -3.04
CA GLN A 22 -15.80 15.28 -2.47
C GLN A 22 -14.79 14.85 -3.52
N GLN A 23 -14.45 15.76 -4.43
CA GLN A 23 -13.33 15.62 -5.32
C GLN A 23 -12.13 15.54 -4.39
N SER A 24 -11.66 14.32 -4.15
CA SER A 24 -10.56 14.10 -3.23
C SER A 24 -9.34 14.80 -3.82
N ASP A 25 -8.88 15.85 -3.15
CA ASP A 25 -7.65 16.50 -3.56
C ASP A 25 -6.56 15.41 -3.56
N LEU A 26 -5.86 15.27 -4.70
CA LEU A 26 -4.75 14.34 -4.81
C LEU A 26 -3.78 14.59 -3.64
N PRO A 27 -3.26 13.53 -3.00
CA PRO A 27 -2.25 13.68 -1.96
C PRO A 27 -1.13 14.55 -2.50
N ASN A 28 -0.73 15.56 -1.72
CA ASN A 28 0.22 16.54 -2.21
C ASN A 28 1.50 15.84 -2.69
N GLY A 29 1.79 15.98 -3.98
CA GLY A 29 2.93 15.33 -4.60
C GLY A 29 2.81 13.81 -4.65
N THR A 30 1.64 13.22 -4.87
CA THR A 30 1.57 11.83 -5.33
C THR A 30 2.07 11.70 -6.77
N SER A 31 2.55 10.52 -7.14
CA SER A 31 2.85 10.18 -8.54
C SER A 31 1.63 9.68 -9.30
N LEU A 32 0.55 9.32 -8.60
CA LEU A 32 -0.67 8.78 -9.19
C LEU A 32 -1.43 9.82 -10.02
N SER A 33 -2.00 9.41 -11.14
CA SER A 33 -3.03 10.20 -11.83
C SER A 33 -4.32 10.25 -11.01
N ALA A 34 -5.20 11.21 -11.29
CA ALA A 34 -6.51 11.30 -10.61
C ALA A 34 -7.31 9.99 -10.72
N SER A 35 -7.34 9.38 -11.91
CA SER A 35 -8.02 8.11 -12.13
C SER A 35 -7.36 6.94 -11.40
N GLU A 36 -6.03 6.88 -11.33
CA GLU A 36 -5.33 5.84 -10.55
C GLU A 36 -5.61 6.00 -9.05
N TYR A 37 -5.66 7.24 -8.57
CA TYR A 37 -5.94 7.55 -7.18
C TYR A 37 -7.36 7.14 -6.78
N ASP A 38 -8.37 7.56 -7.57
CA ASP A 38 -9.77 7.20 -7.35
C ASP A 38 -9.97 5.68 -7.44
N ALA A 39 -9.31 5.03 -8.39
CA ALA A 39 -9.29 3.57 -8.53
C ALA A 39 -8.75 2.90 -7.27
N LEU A 40 -7.62 3.37 -6.75
CA LEU A 40 -7.01 2.83 -5.55
C LEU A 40 -7.91 3.01 -4.32
N LEU A 41 -8.54 4.17 -4.16
CA LEU A 41 -9.53 4.41 -3.10
C LEU A 41 -10.71 3.43 -3.20
N GLY A 42 -11.21 3.18 -4.41
CA GLY A 42 -12.27 2.21 -4.66
C GLY A 42 -11.92 0.78 -4.20
N LEU A 43 -10.65 0.38 -4.33
CA LEU A 43 -10.17 -0.93 -3.86
C LEU A 43 -10.01 -1.00 -2.33
N LEU A 44 -9.81 0.13 -1.64
CA LEU A 44 -9.60 0.19 -0.18
C LEU A 44 -10.93 0.15 0.62
N VAL A 45 -12.07 -0.05 -0.05
CA VAL A 45 -13.42 -0.33 0.49
C VAL A 45 -13.94 0.74 1.46
N ASN A 46 -13.39 1.95 1.44
CA ASN A 46 -13.88 3.02 2.31
C ASN A 46 -13.74 4.37 1.60
N ASP A 47 -14.88 4.99 1.27
CA ASP A 47 -15.00 6.40 0.83
C ASP A 47 -14.44 7.40 1.86
N THR A 48 -14.05 6.89 3.02
CA THR A 48 -13.47 7.64 4.14
C THR A 48 -11.96 7.48 4.24
N THR A 49 -11.31 6.74 3.34
CA THR A 49 -9.85 6.56 3.37
C THR A 49 -9.17 7.76 2.73
N GLU A 50 -8.28 8.40 3.49
CA GLU A 50 -7.34 9.39 3.01
C GLU A 50 -5.97 8.73 2.84
N LEU A 51 -5.37 8.91 1.67
CA LEU A 51 -4.03 8.43 1.36
C LEU A 51 -3.03 9.59 1.52
N ILE A 52 -1.92 9.32 2.17
CA ILE A 52 -0.85 10.29 2.39
C ILE A 52 0.43 9.75 1.78
N SER A 53 1.02 10.45 0.82
CA SER A 53 2.31 10.07 0.24
C SER A 53 3.43 10.28 1.25
N LEU A 54 4.14 9.20 1.60
CA LEU A 54 5.24 9.22 2.56
C LEU A 54 6.59 9.18 1.86
N TYR A 55 6.70 8.32 0.85
CA TYR A 55 7.94 8.08 0.13
C TYR A 55 7.68 7.99 -1.37
N ARG A 56 8.67 8.44 -2.14
CA ARG A 56 8.69 8.47 -3.61
C ARG A 56 10.15 8.44 -4.02
N THR A 57 10.53 7.49 -4.86
CA THR A 57 11.90 7.40 -5.37
C THR A 57 12.36 8.67 -6.11
N SER A 58 11.47 9.33 -6.85
CA SER A 58 11.78 10.57 -7.58
C SER A 58 12.01 11.80 -6.70
N VAL A 59 11.54 11.79 -5.44
CA VAL A 59 11.63 12.94 -4.51
C VAL A 59 12.66 12.67 -3.43
N HIS A 60 12.64 11.46 -2.91
CA HIS A 60 13.39 11.07 -1.72
C HIS A 60 14.63 10.25 -2.05
N GLY A 61 14.88 9.96 -3.33
CA GLY A 61 16.01 9.14 -3.79
C GLY A 61 15.74 7.65 -3.66
N THR A 62 16.63 6.84 -4.21
CA THR A 62 16.43 5.40 -4.44
C THR A 62 17.11 4.49 -3.44
N GLU A 63 17.82 5.05 -2.45
CA GLU A 63 18.50 4.27 -1.42
C GLU A 63 17.50 3.66 -0.43
N TYR A 64 17.76 2.42 0.00
CA TYR A 64 16.94 1.73 1.00
C TYR A 64 16.78 2.53 2.31
N GLY A 65 17.83 3.22 2.75
CA GLY A 65 17.78 4.08 3.94
C GLY A 65 16.71 5.18 3.84
N ASN A 66 16.56 5.78 2.65
CA ASN A 66 15.58 6.85 2.42
C ASN A 66 14.14 6.34 2.51
N LEU A 67 13.88 5.12 2.01
CA LEU A 67 12.58 4.47 2.15
C LEU A 67 12.22 4.33 3.64
N LEU A 68 13.12 3.74 4.42
CA LEU A 68 12.90 3.52 5.86
C LEU A 68 12.74 4.83 6.65
N ASP A 69 13.58 5.83 6.39
CA ASP A 69 13.53 7.12 7.09
C ASP A 69 12.22 7.87 6.84
N ARG A 70 11.64 7.70 5.64
CA ARG A 70 10.40 8.38 5.23
C ARG A 70 9.14 7.64 5.67
N VAL A 71 9.13 6.32 5.55
CA VAL A 71 7.97 5.49 5.93
C VAL A 71 7.87 5.38 7.45
N GLY A 72 9.01 5.23 8.15
CA GLY A 72 9.07 5.08 9.59
C GLY A 72 8.15 3.95 10.09
N ASN A 73 7.37 4.25 11.13
CA ASN A 73 6.44 3.30 11.74
C ASN A 73 5.00 3.48 11.24
N ALA A 74 4.81 3.95 10.00
CA ALA A 74 3.47 4.15 9.46
C ALA A 74 2.77 2.81 9.17
N LEU A 75 1.46 2.78 9.41
CA LEU A 75 0.55 1.69 9.07
C LEU A 75 -0.90 2.21 8.91
N PRO A 76 -1.75 1.46 8.16
CA PRO A 76 -1.34 0.51 7.11
C PRO A 76 -0.68 1.24 5.93
N LEU A 77 0.05 0.50 5.09
CA LEU A 77 0.75 1.02 3.93
C LEU A 77 0.12 0.54 2.62
N VAL A 78 0.28 1.36 1.58
CA VAL A 78 0.06 0.98 0.19
C VAL A 78 1.34 1.27 -0.58
N LEU A 79 1.98 0.22 -1.08
CA LEU A 79 3.10 0.30 -1.99
C LEU A 79 2.54 0.38 -3.42
N VAL A 80 2.99 1.37 -4.18
CA VAL A 80 2.68 1.54 -5.61
C VAL A 80 3.98 1.48 -6.39
N ILE A 81 3.97 0.71 -7.47
CA ILE A 81 5.06 0.57 -8.44
C ILE A 81 4.54 1.03 -9.80
N LYS A 82 5.32 1.89 -10.46
CA LYS A 82 5.14 2.25 -11.86
C LYS A 82 6.23 1.62 -12.70
N LYS A 83 5.84 0.97 -13.80
CA LYS A 83 6.75 0.41 -14.80
C LYS A 83 6.11 0.52 -16.18
N ASP A 84 6.67 1.37 -17.05
CA ASP A 84 6.11 1.68 -18.36
C ASP A 84 4.61 2.04 -18.26
N GLU A 85 3.71 1.29 -18.93
CA GLU A 85 2.26 1.44 -18.83
C GLU A 85 1.63 0.82 -17.56
N TYR A 86 2.38 0.04 -16.79
CA TYR A 86 1.87 -0.69 -15.64
C TYR A 86 1.89 0.15 -14.37
N VAL A 87 0.75 0.17 -13.67
CA VAL A 87 0.63 0.74 -12.33
C VAL A 87 -0.01 -0.32 -11.44
N PHE A 88 0.75 -0.82 -10.47
CA PHE A 88 0.35 -1.94 -9.62
C PHE A 88 0.98 -1.81 -8.25
N GLY A 89 0.65 -2.70 -7.33
CA GLY A 89 1.19 -2.60 -5.99
C GLY A 89 0.61 -3.56 -4.99
N TYR A 90 0.88 -3.27 -3.72
CA TYR A 90 0.51 -4.09 -2.58
C TYR A 90 -0.07 -3.23 -1.47
N TYR A 91 -1.17 -3.68 -0.90
CA TYR A 91 -1.60 -3.23 0.42
C TYR A 91 -0.89 -4.07 1.48
N ILE A 92 -0.43 -3.38 2.53
CA ILE A 92 0.24 -3.99 3.67
C ILE A 92 -0.49 -3.49 4.91
N GLY A 93 -1.22 -4.38 5.59
CA GLY A 93 -1.92 -4.07 6.84
C GLY A 93 -0.96 -3.65 7.96
N GLY A 94 0.30 -4.10 7.87
CA GLY A 94 1.41 -3.66 8.71
C GLY A 94 2.16 -2.43 8.20
N GLY A 95 3.41 -2.28 8.65
CA GLY A 95 4.35 -1.25 8.18
C GLY A 95 5.55 -1.84 7.43
N LEU A 96 6.66 -1.10 7.36
CA LEU A 96 8.00 -1.61 7.04
C LEU A 96 8.85 -1.58 8.31
N LEU A 97 8.57 -2.50 9.23
CA LEU A 97 9.11 -2.43 10.59
C LEU A 97 10.62 -2.72 10.59
N GLN A 98 11.40 -1.83 11.19
CA GLN A 98 12.79 -2.13 11.56
C GLN A 98 12.80 -2.74 12.97
N PRO A 99 13.69 -3.71 13.27
CA PRO A 99 13.78 -4.25 14.60
C PRO A 99 14.29 -3.21 15.59
N ASP A 100 13.52 -3.00 16.64
CA ASP A 100 13.89 -2.28 17.85
C ASP A 100 14.38 -3.26 18.95
N ASP A 101 14.82 -2.73 20.09
CA ASP A 101 15.31 -3.55 21.20
C ASP A 101 14.25 -4.50 21.80
N HIS A 102 12.96 -4.26 21.53
CA HIS A 102 11.86 -5.09 22.02
C HIS A 102 11.54 -6.25 21.07
N THR A 103 11.59 -6.02 19.77
CA THR A 103 11.31 -7.01 18.71
C THR A 103 12.48 -7.98 18.50
N ARG A 104 13.72 -7.56 18.79
CA ARG A 104 14.93 -8.42 18.79
C ARG A 104 14.84 -9.67 19.67
N LYS A 105 13.96 -9.67 20.69
CA LYS A 105 13.80 -10.82 21.62
C LYS A 105 12.89 -11.92 21.08
N PHE A 106 12.09 -11.64 20.07
CA PHE A 106 11.03 -12.55 19.60
C PHE A 106 11.21 -13.01 18.16
N THR A 107 12.24 -12.53 17.49
CA THR A 107 12.49 -12.81 16.08
C THR A 107 13.94 -13.22 15.88
N ASP A 108 14.19 -14.17 14.97
CA ASP A 108 15.52 -14.68 14.60
C ASP A 108 16.37 -13.63 13.83
N VAL A 109 16.13 -12.34 14.07
CA VAL A 109 16.84 -11.18 13.49
C VAL A 109 18.36 -11.35 13.62
N ASN A 110 18.81 -12.01 14.68
CA ASN A 110 20.22 -12.19 15.00
C ASN A 110 20.97 -13.15 14.06
N LYS A 111 20.29 -13.91 13.18
CA LYS A 111 20.98 -14.81 12.24
C LYS A 111 20.91 -14.36 10.78
N THR A 112 19.81 -13.76 10.36
CA THR A 112 19.56 -13.44 8.95
C THR A 112 19.68 -11.96 8.63
N GLY A 113 19.73 -11.08 9.64
CA GLY A 113 19.72 -9.64 9.40
C GLY A 113 18.38 -9.13 8.85
N THR A 114 17.29 -9.89 9.01
CA THR A 114 15.95 -9.56 8.54
C THR A 114 14.91 -9.67 9.66
N LEU A 115 13.85 -8.87 9.59
CA LEU A 115 12.66 -8.96 10.44
C LEU A 115 11.50 -9.49 9.61
N ASN A 116 10.95 -10.65 9.98
CA ASN A 116 9.78 -11.25 9.33
C ASN A 116 8.57 -11.22 10.26
N TYR A 117 7.40 -10.84 9.74
CA TYR A 117 6.13 -10.86 10.47
C TYR A 117 4.94 -11.07 9.54
N MET A 118 3.88 -11.64 10.11
CA MET A 118 2.61 -11.86 9.41
C MET A 118 1.74 -10.59 9.48
N CYS A 119 1.09 -10.23 8.37
CA CYS A 119 0.08 -9.19 8.32
C CYS A 119 -0.79 -9.36 7.07
N ASP A 120 -1.96 -8.70 7.05
CA ASP A 120 -2.82 -8.74 5.86
C ASP A 120 -2.10 -8.12 4.66
N VAL A 121 -1.90 -8.91 3.61
CA VAL A 121 -1.29 -8.46 2.35
C VAL A 121 -2.19 -8.88 1.20
N TRP A 122 -2.40 -7.97 0.27
CA TRP A 122 -3.04 -8.27 -1.02
C TRP A 122 -2.43 -7.37 -2.09
N ARG A 123 -2.49 -7.83 -3.34
CA ARG A 123 -1.92 -7.11 -4.50
C ARG A 123 -3.02 -6.50 -5.35
N PHE A 124 -2.65 -5.51 -6.15
CA PHE A 124 -3.59 -4.85 -7.05
C PHE A 124 -2.91 -4.37 -8.32
N SER A 125 -3.71 -4.17 -9.35
CA SER A 125 -3.35 -3.46 -10.56
C SER A 125 -4.33 -2.31 -10.78
N LEU A 126 -3.82 -1.11 -11.03
CA LEU A 126 -4.60 0.08 -11.36
C LEU A 126 -4.62 0.35 -12.87
N ALA A 127 -3.55 0.00 -13.59
CA ALA A 127 -3.44 0.23 -15.02
C ALA A 127 -2.56 -0.81 -15.73
N GLY A 128 -2.80 -0.99 -17.03
CA GLY A 128 -1.99 -1.80 -17.95
C GLY A 128 -2.30 -3.29 -17.95
N HIS A 129 -2.46 -3.93 -16.79
CA HIS A 129 -2.70 -5.39 -16.74
C HIS A 129 -4.14 -5.81 -16.99
N PHE A 130 -5.10 -4.96 -16.64
CA PHE A 130 -6.53 -5.25 -16.70
C PHE A 130 -7.29 -4.03 -17.24
N PRO A 131 -8.45 -4.23 -17.90
CA PRO A 131 -9.33 -3.13 -18.33
C PRO A 131 -9.86 -2.27 -17.19
N THR A 132 -9.92 -2.82 -15.97
CA THR A 132 -10.41 -2.16 -14.76
C THR A 132 -9.46 -2.37 -13.59
N PRO A 133 -9.42 -1.46 -12.62
CA PRO A 133 -8.68 -1.67 -11.38
C PRO A 133 -9.07 -3.00 -10.74
N THR A 134 -8.07 -3.81 -10.40
CA THR A 134 -8.27 -5.21 -10.01
C THR A 134 -7.49 -5.48 -8.74
N LYS A 135 -8.20 -5.97 -7.71
CA LYS A 135 -7.62 -6.49 -6.47
C LYS A 135 -7.48 -8.00 -6.57
N MET A 136 -6.38 -8.55 -6.05
CA MET A 136 -6.14 -9.98 -5.93
C MET A 136 -5.63 -10.28 -4.52
N ASP A 137 -6.23 -11.27 -3.88
CA ASP A 137 -5.75 -11.76 -2.60
C ASP A 137 -4.50 -12.64 -2.81
N LEU A 138 -3.66 -12.72 -1.79
CA LEU A 138 -2.53 -13.66 -1.74
C LEU A 138 -2.95 -14.90 -0.97
N ASP A 139 -2.25 -16.01 -1.20
CA ASP A 139 -2.49 -17.22 -0.43
C ASP A 139 -2.13 -17.00 1.04
N SER A 140 -2.79 -17.74 1.94
CA SER A 140 -2.63 -17.52 3.39
C SER A 140 -1.18 -17.68 3.89
N ASN A 141 -0.36 -18.50 3.21
CA ASN A 141 1.07 -18.68 3.47
C ASN A 141 1.94 -17.52 2.97
N GLU A 142 1.38 -16.62 2.17
CA GLU A 142 2.02 -15.45 1.54
C GLU A 142 1.62 -14.13 2.23
N THR A 143 1.01 -14.20 3.42
CA THR A 143 0.57 -13.02 4.16
C THR A 143 1.64 -12.53 5.16
N PHE A 144 2.86 -12.32 4.67
CA PHE A 144 3.99 -11.86 5.47
C PHE A 144 4.79 -10.74 4.83
N VAL A 145 5.54 -10.01 5.64
CA VAL A 145 6.51 -9.02 5.19
C VAL A 145 7.83 -9.30 5.88
N THR A 146 8.89 -9.35 5.08
CA THR A 146 10.28 -9.41 5.54
C THR A 146 10.99 -8.11 5.20
N VAL A 147 11.66 -7.52 6.19
CA VAL A 147 12.37 -6.25 6.06
C VAL A 147 13.82 -6.42 6.52
N ALA A 148 14.78 -6.07 5.67
CA ALA A 148 16.20 -6.12 5.99
C ALA A 148 16.55 -5.07 7.05
N VAL A 149 17.41 -5.42 8.00
CA VAL A 149 17.96 -4.44 8.94
C VAL A 149 18.91 -3.52 8.19
N ARG A 150 18.87 -2.22 8.49
CA ARG A 150 19.80 -1.25 7.91
C ARG A 150 21.26 -1.72 8.05
N GLY A 151 21.95 -1.84 6.92
CA GLY A 151 23.37 -2.23 6.87
C GLY A 151 23.64 -3.69 7.21
N ALA A 152 22.61 -4.53 7.32
CA ALA A 152 22.80 -5.97 7.43
C ALA A 152 23.21 -6.56 6.08
N ASP A 153 24.05 -7.59 6.14
CA ASP A 153 24.43 -8.42 5.01
C ASP A 153 23.37 -9.52 4.85
N VAL A 154 22.25 -9.14 4.23
CA VAL A 154 21.12 -10.04 3.96
C VAL A 154 21.26 -10.65 2.57
N CYS A 155 20.65 -11.81 2.32
CA CYS A 155 20.61 -12.27 0.94
C CYS A 155 19.63 -11.44 0.14
N CYS A 156 20.09 -11.03 -1.05
CA CYS A 156 19.28 -10.92 -2.24
C CYS A 156 18.33 -9.69 -2.29
N GLU A 157 17.59 -9.34 -1.23
CA GLU A 157 16.63 -8.23 -1.22
C GLU A 157 16.61 -7.41 0.07
N ASN A 158 16.13 -6.17 -0.02
CA ASN A 158 15.91 -5.31 1.15
C ASN A 158 14.51 -5.50 1.77
N VAL A 159 13.50 -5.75 0.95
CA VAL A 159 12.11 -5.94 1.40
C VAL A 159 11.50 -7.07 0.58
N ASN A 160 10.82 -8.01 1.24
CA ASN A 160 10.01 -9.05 0.61
C ASN A 160 8.57 -8.95 1.13
N ILE A 161 7.63 -8.85 0.20
CA ILE A 161 6.20 -8.71 0.47
C ILE A 161 5.50 -9.95 -0.07
N GLY A 162 5.08 -10.80 0.86
CA GLY A 162 4.27 -11.98 0.62
C GLY A 162 4.86 -13.02 -0.30
N ALA A 163 6.19 -13.22 -0.26
CA ALA A 163 6.96 -14.04 -1.22
C ALA A 163 6.86 -13.57 -2.69
N ALA A 164 5.89 -12.73 -3.04
CA ALA A 164 5.59 -12.38 -4.41
C ALA A 164 6.39 -11.18 -4.93
N LEU A 165 6.77 -10.23 -4.07
CA LEU A 165 7.48 -9.01 -4.48
C LEU A 165 8.70 -8.75 -3.62
N HIS A 166 9.85 -8.57 -4.27
CA HIS A 166 11.14 -8.26 -3.66
C HIS A 166 11.61 -6.88 -4.14
N LEU A 167 11.98 -6.00 -3.21
CA LEU A 167 12.53 -4.68 -3.50
C LEU A 167 14.02 -4.62 -3.19
N GLY A 168 14.78 -3.91 -4.02
CA GLY A 168 16.23 -3.90 -3.98
C GLY A 168 16.81 -5.29 -4.26
N TRP A 169 16.24 -6.02 -5.21
CA TRP A 169 16.69 -7.34 -5.63
C TRP A 169 18.07 -7.25 -6.29
N GLY A 170 19.04 -8.00 -5.76
CA GLY A 170 20.44 -8.05 -6.19
C GLY A 170 20.74 -9.01 -7.34
N GLY A 171 19.73 -9.72 -7.83
CA GLY A 171 19.89 -10.73 -8.88
C GLY A 171 20.33 -12.10 -8.36
N SER A 172 20.10 -13.12 -9.17
CA SER A 172 20.50 -14.51 -8.88
C SER A 172 22.01 -14.79 -9.04
N GLY A 173 22.79 -13.79 -9.45
CA GLY A 173 24.15 -13.91 -10.01
C GLY A 173 25.34 -13.94 -9.05
N GLY A 174 25.12 -14.06 -7.73
CA GLY A 174 26.17 -14.47 -6.79
C GLY A 174 26.84 -13.41 -5.92
N SER A 175 26.50 -12.11 -6.05
CA SER A 175 26.87 -11.15 -5.00
C SER A 175 26.08 -11.41 -3.71
N HIS A 176 24.92 -12.07 -3.81
CA HIS A 176 23.95 -12.31 -2.72
C HIS A 176 23.56 -11.03 -1.96
N GLN A 177 23.92 -9.84 -2.42
CA GLN A 177 23.66 -8.59 -1.72
C GLN A 177 22.50 -7.86 -2.37
N PRO A 178 21.63 -7.19 -1.59
CA PRO A 178 20.60 -6.35 -2.15
C PRO A 178 21.17 -5.29 -3.10
N ALA A 179 20.42 -4.97 -4.14
CA ALA A 179 20.75 -3.85 -5.01
C ALA A 179 20.74 -2.53 -4.22
N ALA A 180 21.64 -1.63 -4.62
CA ALA A 180 21.72 -0.28 -4.06
C ALA A 180 20.48 0.56 -4.39
N ASP A 181 19.87 0.32 -5.56
CA ASP A 181 18.64 0.98 -6.00
C ASP A 181 17.42 0.13 -5.60
N ILE A 182 16.56 0.68 -4.74
CA ILE A 182 15.36 0.00 -4.25
C ILE A 182 14.36 -0.34 -5.36
N ARG A 183 14.46 0.32 -6.52
CA ARG A 183 13.62 0.06 -7.71
C ARG A 183 14.03 -1.19 -8.47
N SER A 184 15.17 -1.80 -8.14
CA SER A 184 15.49 -3.15 -8.62
C SER A 184 14.53 -4.13 -7.97
N CYS A 185 13.61 -4.68 -8.74
CA CYS A 185 12.55 -5.52 -8.23
C CYS A 185 12.66 -6.93 -8.80
N TYR A 186 12.23 -7.90 -8.00
CA TYR A 186 11.83 -9.21 -8.50
C TYR A 186 10.37 -9.44 -8.12
N HIS A 187 9.56 -9.89 -9.07
CA HIS A 187 8.18 -10.24 -8.83
C HIS A 187 7.93 -11.66 -9.35
N GLU A 188 7.41 -12.53 -8.49
CA GLU A 188 7.07 -13.90 -8.86
C GLU A 188 5.96 -13.89 -9.92
N ALA A 189 6.07 -14.78 -10.90
CA ALA A 189 5.01 -14.92 -11.88
C ALA A 189 3.72 -15.38 -11.21
N ILE A 190 2.59 -14.81 -11.61
CA ILE A 190 1.29 -15.24 -11.08
C ILE A 190 0.78 -16.36 -11.96
N VAL A 191 0.59 -17.53 -11.35
CA VAL A 191 0.10 -18.72 -12.04
C VAL A 191 -1.19 -18.37 -12.78
N SER A 192 -1.29 -18.81 -14.04
CA SER A 192 -2.41 -18.45 -14.91
C SER A 192 -3.79 -18.75 -14.30
N ASP A 193 -3.87 -19.81 -13.50
CA ASP A 193 -5.10 -20.28 -12.85
C ASP A 193 -5.54 -19.39 -11.67
N ASP A 194 -4.63 -18.60 -11.11
CA ASP A 194 -4.89 -17.67 -10.00
C ASP A 194 -5.21 -16.25 -10.48
N LEU A 195 -5.12 -16.01 -11.79
CA LEU A 195 -5.41 -14.70 -12.37
C LEU A 195 -6.91 -14.47 -12.54
N PRO A 196 -7.41 -13.28 -12.16
CA PRO A 196 -8.73 -12.84 -12.54
C PRO A 196 -8.89 -12.81 -14.08
N GLU A 197 -10.13 -13.02 -14.53
CA GLU A 197 -10.46 -12.89 -15.95
C GLU A 197 -10.13 -11.48 -16.47
N GLY A 198 -9.67 -11.41 -17.73
CA GLY A 198 -9.38 -10.14 -18.40
C GLY A 198 -7.95 -9.62 -18.23
N TYR A 199 -7.02 -10.44 -17.73
CA TYR A 199 -5.60 -10.10 -17.77
C TYR A 199 -5.10 -9.99 -19.22
N ILE A 200 -4.52 -8.83 -19.55
CA ILE A 200 -4.00 -8.46 -20.88
C ILE A 200 -2.53 -8.02 -20.85
N GLY A 201 -1.88 -8.11 -19.70
CA GLY A 201 -0.45 -7.79 -19.55
C GLY A 201 0.48 -8.86 -20.11
N GLU A 202 1.79 -8.65 -19.94
CA GLU A 202 2.81 -9.59 -20.38
C GLU A 202 2.74 -10.93 -19.65
N ARG A 203 3.09 -12.00 -20.37
CA ARG A 203 3.14 -13.37 -19.85
C ARG A 203 4.47 -14.02 -20.19
N ASP A 204 4.91 -14.94 -19.34
CA ASP A 204 6.08 -15.77 -19.65
C ASP A 204 5.74 -16.93 -20.60
N GLU A 205 6.69 -17.85 -20.78
CA GLU A 205 6.55 -19.00 -21.67
C GLU A 205 5.56 -20.07 -21.15
N ASP A 206 5.31 -20.09 -19.84
CA ASP A 206 4.34 -20.97 -19.20
C ASP A 206 2.93 -20.35 -19.19
N GLY A 207 2.83 -19.07 -19.55
CA GLY A 207 1.58 -18.31 -19.61
C GLY A 207 1.25 -17.60 -18.30
N ASP A 208 2.17 -17.55 -17.36
CA ASP A 208 2.00 -16.89 -16.07
C ASP A 208 2.21 -15.38 -16.22
N ALA A 209 1.52 -14.59 -15.40
CA ALA A 209 1.52 -13.14 -15.53
C ALA A 209 2.77 -12.48 -14.95
N LEU A 210 3.29 -11.50 -15.68
CA LEU A 210 4.49 -10.73 -15.32
C LEU A 210 4.12 -9.26 -15.09
N PHE A 211 3.89 -8.89 -13.84
CA PHE A 211 3.41 -7.52 -13.52
C PHE A 211 4.44 -6.42 -13.82
N GLY A 212 5.74 -6.75 -13.78
CA GLY A 212 6.81 -5.83 -14.19
C GLY A 212 7.17 -5.91 -15.67
N GLY A 213 6.45 -6.69 -16.48
CA GLY A 213 6.84 -7.10 -17.83
C GLY A 213 7.91 -8.22 -17.85
N SER A 214 8.58 -8.46 -16.72
CA SER A 214 9.56 -9.52 -16.49
C SER A 214 9.61 -9.86 -15.00
N LEU A 215 10.19 -11.03 -14.66
CA LEU A 215 10.43 -11.43 -13.27
C LEU A 215 11.35 -10.44 -12.56
N GLU A 216 12.50 -10.16 -13.16
CA GLU A 216 13.43 -9.11 -12.71
C GLU A 216 13.20 -7.84 -13.53
N PHE A 217 12.90 -6.72 -12.88
CA PHE A 217 12.65 -5.45 -13.56
C PHE A 217 13.14 -4.25 -12.74
N MET A 218 13.38 -3.13 -13.42
CA MET A 218 13.67 -1.85 -12.77
C MET A 218 12.42 -0.99 -12.82
N GLY A 219 11.81 -0.70 -11.66
CA GLY A 219 10.67 0.21 -11.56
C GLY A 219 11.05 1.64 -11.94
N ASP A 220 10.12 2.38 -12.56
CA ASP A 220 10.31 3.79 -12.89
C ASP A 220 10.09 4.68 -11.65
N GLU A 221 9.08 4.33 -10.84
CA GLU A 221 8.76 4.97 -9.58
C GLU A 221 8.30 3.93 -8.57
N ILE A 222 8.79 4.05 -7.33
CA ILE A 222 8.16 3.43 -6.15
C ILE A 222 7.61 4.53 -5.27
N GLU A 223 6.33 4.44 -4.96
CA GLU A 223 5.64 5.31 -4.01
C GLU A 223 5.08 4.50 -2.84
N VAL A 224 5.28 4.98 -1.61
CA VAL A 224 4.63 4.42 -0.44
C VAL A 224 3.66 5.43 0.14
N LEU A 225 2.41 5.03 0.20
CA LEU A 225 1.31 5.77 0.78
C LEU A 225 0.95 5.18 2.14
N ARG A 226 0.47 6.02 3.04
CA ARG A 226 -0.25 5.58 4.23
C ARG A 226 -1.75 5.72 3.99
N ALA A 227 -2.50 4.65 4.24
CA ALA A 227 -3.95 4.74 4.32
C ALA A 227 -4.37 5.14 5.74
N SER A 228 -5.21 6.16 5.86
CA SER A 228 -5.72 6.65 7.13
C SER A 228 -7.21 6.94 7.04
N ALA A 229 -7.94 6.75 8.14
CA ALA A 229 -9.34 7.17 8.19
C ALA A 229 -9.42 8.71 8.22
N SER A 230 -10.27 9.28 7.37
CA SER A 230 -10.49 10.71 7.24
C SER A 230 -10.92 11.31 8.59
N ARG A 231 -10.16 12.30 9.05
CA ARG A 231 -10.41 13.00 10.34
C ARG A 231 -11.74 13.75 10.36
N THR A 232 -12.21 14.22 9.22
CA THR A 232 -13.41 15.07 9.09
C THR A 232 -14.69 14.33 9.46
N GLN A 233 -14.78 13.03 9.18
CA GLN A 233 -15.98 12.25 9.53
C GLN A 233 -15.91 11.55 10.89
N ILE A 234 -14.73 11.33 11.50
CA ILE A 234 -14.65 10.93 12.93
C ILE A 234 -15.33 11.99 13.80
N ALA A 235 -15.10 13.27 13.50
CA ALA A 235 -15.78 14.36 14.20
C ALA A 235 -17.30 14.32 14.01
N ILE A 236 -17.78 13.99 12.81
CA ILE A 236 -19.23 13.85 12.52
C ILE A 236 -19.82 12.63 13.23
N ALA A 237 -19.17 11.47 13.18
CA ALA A 237 -19.63 10.26 13.88
C ALA A 237 -19.67 10.46 15.40
N VAL A 238 -18.67 11.13 15.97
CA VAL A 238 -18.65 11.52 17.39
C VAL A 238 -19.79 12.49 17.70
N LEU A 239 -20.04 13.49 16.84
CA LEU A 239 -21.13 14.45 17.03
C LEU A 239 -22.51 13.77 16.95
N VAL A 240 -22.73 12.88 15.97
CA VAL A 240 -23.96 12.10 15.83
C VAL A 240 -24.15 11.17 17.04
N GLY A 241 -23.10 10.47 17.47
CA GLY A 241 -23.13 9.62 18.67
C GLY A 241 -23.47 10.41 19.95
N LEU A 242 -22.85 11.58 20.15
CA LEU A 242 -23.16 12.48 21.26
C LEU A 242 -24.62 12.94 21.23
N THR A 243 -25.16 13.29 20.06
CA THR A 243 -26.57 13.68 19.96
C THR A 243 -27.52 12.54 20.31
N ALA A 244 -27.23 11.30 19.89
CA ALA A 244 -28.05 10.14 20.22
C ALA A 244 -28.07 9.83 21.72
N VAL A 245 -26.93 9.97 22.42
CA VAL A 245 -26.83 9.80 23.88
C VAL A 245 -27.62 10.89 24.62
N VAL A 246 -27.58 12.14 24.16
CA VAL A 246 -28.37 13.23 24.75
C VAL A 246 -29.87 12.95 24.61
N PHE A 247 -30.33 12.45 23.46
CA PHE A 247 -31.74 12.09 23.27
C PHE A 247 -32.19 10.87 24.10
N ALA A 248 -31.28 9.96 24.46
CA ALA A 248 -31.61 8.82 25.33
C ALA A 248 -31.67 9.20 26.83
N ALA A 249 -31.12 10.35 27.20
CA ALA A 249 -31.05 10.83 28.59
C ALA A 249 -32.23 11.75 28.98
N PHE A 250 -33.16 12.04 28.07
CA PHE A 250 -34.39 12.81 28.28
C PHE A 250 -35.62 11.98 27.95
#